data_AF-A0A327X7P3-F1
#
_entry.id   AF-A0A327X7P3-F1
#
_cell.length_a   1.000
_cell.length_b   1.000
_cell.length_c   1.000
_cell.angle_alpha   90.00
_cell.angle_beta   90.00
_cell.angle_gamma   90.00
#
_symmetry.space_group_name_H-M   'P 1'
#
loop_
_entity.id
_entity.type
_entity.pdbx_description
1 polymer ?
#
loop_
_entity_poly.entity_id
_entity_poly.type
_entity_poly.pdbx_seq_one_letter_code
_entity_poly.pdbx_strand_id
1 'polypeptide(L)'
;MHQYYTRYWLKRFVCFLLLIPALPTFSQVSVTNIRINVIDESAVEILYDLTGTQPADSLYLRIRSQSNGLLNPAAQYLSGDWGQDVAPGTNRRILWKALENGYELDEPIRATLLIKTAPKAGTQPPATTNTVSETAAGIDPTEKKYRPGGPGFALLSVVAPGVGNIFVQSPRPVIGHRLGITAACYGLMAYGLIEKKKSRDEYALYEQQRNRIAAQPFYDRANGHHHRYYLATRLGGAIWITDIVATFIKGVQNQKQRAKAAQPKLNLLPGSQAGYPVAVFQYKF
;
A
#
# COMPACT_ATOMS: atom_id res chain seq x y z
N MET A 1 -0.06 -49.46 28.25
CA MET A 1 -1.06 -48.90 27.29
C MET A 1 -0.56 -47.73 26.43
N HIS A 2 0.66 -47.19 26.61
CA HIS A 2 1.12 -46.04 25.80
C HIS A 2 1.67 -46.35 24.39
N GLN A 3 2.04 -47.59 24.07
CA GLN A 3 2.65 -47.91 22.76
C GLN A 3 1.64 -48.01 21.59
N TYR A 4 0.34 -48.12 21.85
CA TYR A 4 -0.67 -48.20 20.78
C TYR A 4 -1.04 -46.83 20.19
N TYR A 5 -0.82 -45.74 20.91
CA TYR A 5 -1.16 -44.39 20.44
C TYR A 5 -0.18 -43.82 19.41
N THR A 6 1.12 -44.15 19.52
CA THR A 6 2.16 -43.61 18.63
C THR A 6 2.06 -44.16 17.21
N ARG A 7 1.65 -45.43 17.04
CA ARG A 7 1.47 -46.05 15.71
C ARG A 7 0.31 -45.47 14.90
N TYR A 8 -0.77 -45.04 15.55
CA TYR A 8 -1.92 -44.43 14.86
C TYR A 8 -1.64 -42.99 14.44
N TRP A 9 -0.87 -42.25 15.23
CA TRP A 9 -0.53 -40.87 14.91
C TRP A 9 0.40 -40.79 13.69
N LEU A 10 1.39 -41.69 13.60
CA LEU A 10 2.32 -41.74 12.45
C LEU A 10 1.60 -42.04 11.13
N LYS A 11 0.62 -42.96 11.11
CA LYS A 11 -0.15 -43.26 9.89
C LYS A 11 -1.01 -42.09 9.42
N ARG A 12 -1.61 -41.34 10.35
CA ARG A 12 -2.39 -40.13 10.01
C ARG A 12 -1.49 -39.00 9.52
N PHE A 13 -0.31 -38.85 10.11
CA PHE A 13 0.69 -37.87 9.67
C PHE A 13 1.20 -38.18 8.26
N VAL A 14 1.51 -39.44 7.95
CA VAL A 14 1.93 -39.88 6.61
C VAL A 14 0.81 -39.70 5.58
N CYS A 15 -0.45 -40.01 5.93
CA CYS A 15 -1.59 -39.80 5.02
C CYS A 15 -1.86 -38.30 4.75
N PHE A 16 -1.66 -37.44 5.76
CA PHE A 16 -1.76 -35.99 5.60
C PHE A 16 -0.62 -35.42 4.74
N LEU A 17 0.60 -35.95 4.89
CA LEU A 17 1.76 -35.57 4.07
C LEU A 17 1.62 -35.99 2.60
N LEU A 18 0.91 -37.09 2.32
CA LEU A 18 0.62 -37.57 0.97
C LEU A 18 -0.51 -36.80 0.25
N LEU A 19 -1.29 -35.97 0.97
CA LEU A 19 -2.37 -35.14 0.39
C LEU A 19 -1.95 -33.71 0.03
N ILE A 20 -0.76 -33.27 0.43
CA ILE A 20 -0.21 -31.94 0.10
C ILE A 20 0.09 -31.73 -1.41
N PRO A 21 0.44 -32.73 -2.25
CA PRO A 21 0.76 -32.46 -3.66
C PRO A 21 -0.47 -32.23 -4.57
N ALA A 22 -1.71 -32.29 -4.05
CA ALA A 22 -2.92 -32.11 -4.86
C ALA A 22 -3.46 -30.66 -4.88
N LEU A 23 -2.76 -29.69 -4.27
CA LEU A 23 -3.16 -28.30 -4.36
C LEU A 23 -2.95 -27.82 -5.80
N PRO A 24 -3.98 -27.27 -6.48
CA PRO A 24 -3.79 -26.69 -7.79
C PRO A 24 -2.75 -25.57 -7.64
N THR A 25 -1.61 -25.74 -8.29
CA THR A 25 -0.67 -24.64 -8.49
C THR A 25 -1.40 -23.61 -9.34
N PHE A 26 -1.95 -22.58 -8.70
CA PHE A 26 -2.38 -21.39 -9.40
C PHE A 26 -1.15 -20.86 -10.11
N SER A 27 -1.11 -21.03 -11.43
CA SER A 27 -0.06 -20.51 -12.28
C SER A 27 -0.16 -19.00 -12.19
N GLN A 28 0.63 -18.40 -11.30
CA GLN A 28 0.77 -16.96 -11.22
C GLN A 28 1.43 -16.52 -12.51
N VAL A 29 0.86 -15.50 -13.15
CA VAL A 29 1.45 -14.96 -14.36
C VAL A 29 2.85 -14.45 -14.03
N SER A 30 3.87 -15.01 -14.68
CA SER A 30 5.26 -14.67 -14.39
C SER A 30 6.08 -14.54 -15.66
N VAL A 31 6.97 -13.55 -15.64
CA VAL A 31 7.97 -13.31 -16.68
C VAL A 31 9.34 -13.62 -16.08
N THR A 32 10.11 -14.49 -16.74
CA THR A 32 11.43 -14.92 -16.28
C THR A 32 12.44 -14.90 -17.43
N ASN A 33 13.73 -15.08 -17.12
CA ASN A 33 14.82 -15.22 -18.11
C ASN A 33 14.90 -14.07 -19.14
N ILE A 34 14.64 -12.83 -18.70
CA ILE A 34 14.74 -11.64 -19.54
C ILE A 34 16.19 -11.42 -19.94
N ARG A 35 16.46 -11.50 -21.24
CA ARG A 35 17.77 -11.28 -21.87
C ARG A 35 17.62 -10.16 -22.90
N ILE A 36 18.65 -9.32 -23.00
CA ILE A 36 18.65 -8.17 -23.89
C ILE A 36 19.88 -8.32 -24.79
N ASN A 37 19.66 -8.34 -26.10
CA ASN A 37 20.69 -8.36 -27.11
C ASN A 37 20.56 -7.08 -27.93
N VAL A 38 21.67 -6.42 -28.24
CA VAL A 38 21.69 -5.29 -29.17
C VAL A 38 22.08 -5.84 -30.54
N ILE A 39 21.29 -5.53 -31.56
CA ILE A 39 21.51 -5.96 -32.95
C ILE A 39 21.91 -4.73 -33.74
N ASP A 40 23.14 -4.74 -34.26
CA ASP A 40 23.68 -3.75 -35.19
C ASP A 40 23.49 -2.29 -34.74
N GLU A 41 23.55 -2.03 -33.41
CA GLU A 41 23.36 -0.72 -32.74
C GLU A 41 22.02 -0.01 -33.04
N SER A 42 21.17 -0.59 -33.88
CA SER A 42 19.94 0.02 -34.39
C SER A 42 18.69 -0.59 -33.77
N ALA A 43 18.79 -1.82 -33.28
CA ALA A 43 17.68 -2.55 -32.69
C ALA A 43 18.08 -3.26 -31.39
N VAL A 44 17.08 -3.44 -30.52
CA VAL A 44 17.18 -4.19 -29.28
C VAL A 44 16.27 -5.39 -29.38
N GLU A 45 16.84 -6.58 -29.24
CA GLU A 45 16.10 -7.83 -29.08
C GLU A 45 15.99 -8.18 -27.60
N ILE A 46 14.75 -8.40 -27.15
CA ILE A 46 14.43 -8.76 -25.77
C ILE A 46 13.83 -10.16 -25.80
N LEU A 47 14.54 -11.12 -25.23
CA LEU A 47 14.11 -12.52 -25.10
C LEU A 47 13.63 -12.78 -23.68
N TYR A 48 12.52 -13.50 -23.51
CA TYR A 48 11.98 -13.80 -22.19
C TYR A 48 11.13 -15.08 -22.20
N ASP A 49 10.87 -15.60 -21.01
CA ASP A 49 9.96 -16.73 -20.80
C ASP A 49 8.69 -16.24 -20.10
N LEU A 50 7.54 -16.66 -20.62
CA LEU A 50 6.22 -16.24 -20.17
C LEU A 50 5.39 -17.43 -19.73
N THR A 51 4.87 -17.40 -18.51
CA THR A 51 4.02 -18.47 -17.98
C THR A 51 2.77 -17.89 -17.33
N GLY A 52 1.67 -18.65 -17.37
CA GLY A 52 0.44 -18.32 -16.65
C GLY A 52 -0.46 -17.26 -17.28
N THR A 53 -0.12 -16.71 -18.46
CA THR A 53 -0.98 -15.71 -19.13
C THR A 53 -2.31 -16.30 -19.57
N GLN A 54 -3.37 -15.49 -19.46
CA GLN A 54 -4.71 -15.80 -19.95
C GLN A 54 -5.02 -14.99 -21.21
N PRO A 55 -5.96 -15.45 -22.06
CA PRO A 55 -6.55 -14.60 -23.08
C PRO A 55 -7.08 -13.31 -22.45
N ALA A 56 -6.86 -12.19 -23.11
CA ALA A 56 -7.06 -10.79 -22.74
C ALA A 56 -5.99 -10.16 -21.83
N ASP A 57 -5.03 -10.91 -21.30
CA ASP A 57 -3.88 -10.29 -20.62
C ASP A 57 -3.05 -9.45 -21.61
N SER A 58 -2.49 -8.34 -21.13
CA SER A 58 -1.68 -7.43 -21.94
C SER A 58 -0.25 -7.32 -21.39
N LEU A 59 0.74 -7.54 -22.24
CA LEU A 59 2.16 -7.40 -21.97
C LEU A 59 2.66 -6.02 -22.44
N TYR A 60 3.26 -5.27 -21.52
CA TYR A 60 3.85 -3.95 -21.77
C TYR A 60 5.36 -4.00 -21.58
N LEU A 61 6.06 -3.25 -22.41
CA LEU A 61 7.50 -3.07 -22.32
C LEU A 61 7.81 -1.68 -21.75
N ARG A 62 8.67 -1.65 -20.73
CA ARG A 62 9.22 -0.43 -20.17
C ARG A 62 10.73 -0.46 -20.26
N ILE A 63 11.33 0.54 -20.91
CA ILE A 63 12.77 0.62 -21.07
C ILE A 63 13.29 1.84 -20.34
N ARG A 64 14.39 1.69 -19.62
CA ARG A 64 15.05 2.78 -18.91
C ARG A 64 16.52 2.79 -19.28
N SER A 65 17.03 3.92 -19.73
CA SER A 65 18.45 4.16 -19.87
C SER A 65 19.03 4.67 -18.55
N GLN A 66 20.34 4.53 -18.36
CA GLN A 66 21.00 4.97 -17.14
C GLN A 66 21.11 6.50 -17.07
N SER A 67 21.38 7.19 -18.17
CA SER A 67 21.56 8.64 -18.21
C SER A 67 20.29 9.41 -18.58
N ASN A 68 19.60 9.00 -19.64
CA ASN A 68 18.44 9.69 -20.22
C ASN A 68 17.10 9.34 -19.54
N GLY A 69 17.10 8.35 -18.64
CA GLY A 69 15.91 8.00 -17.86
C GLY A 69 14.93 7.11 -18.62
N LEU A 70 13.63 7.41 -18.54
CA LEU A 70 12.60 6.54 -19.10
C LEU A 70 12.51 6.72 -20.62
N LEU A 71 12.76 5.64 -21.37
CA LEU A 71 12.59 5.60 -22.83
C LEU A 71 11.19 5.06 -23.13
N ASN A 72 10.44 5.76 -23.98
CA ASN A 72 9.07 5.39 -24.35
C ASN A 72 9.07 4.86 -25.79
N PRO A 73 9.23 3.53 -26.00
CA PRO A 73 9.17 2.96 -27.33
C PRO A 73 7.78 3.15 -27.93
N ALA A 74 7.68 3.78 -29.10
CA ALA A 74 6.40 3.88 -29.79
C ALA A 74 6.02 2.53 -30.41
N ALA A 75 4.73 2.18 -30.33
CA ALA A 75 4.18 0.88 -30.71
C ALA A 75 4.58 0.42 -32.12
N GLN A 76 4.67 1.35 -33.08
CA GLN A 76 5.02 1.08 -34.48
C GLN A 76 6.46 0.56 -34.66
N TYR A 77 7.34 0.80 -33.70
CA TYR A 77 8.73 0.32 -33.73
C TYR A 77 8.95 -0.92 -32.85
N LEU A 78 7.88 -1.47 -32.28
CA LEU A 78 7.88 -2.72 -31.53
C LEU A 78 7.26 -3.83 -32.37
N SER A 79 7.94 -4.96 -32.45
CA SER A 79 7.47 -6.15 -33.16
C SER A 79 7.73 -7.42 -32.34
N GLY A 80 7.03 -8.50 -32.66
CA GLY A 80 7.12 -9.78 -31.95
C GLY A 80 6.03 -9.99 -30.90
N ASP A 81 6.34 -10.74 -29.86
CA ASP A 81 5.42 -11.18 -28.81
C ASP A 81 5.14 -10.04 -27.79
N TRP A 82 4.38 -9.00 -28.16
CA TRP A 82 3.98 -7.95 -27.21
C TRP A 82 2.53 -7.51 -27.40
N GLY A 83 1.97 -6.80 -26.42
CA GLY A 83 0.59 -6.33 -26.48
C GLY A 83 -0.40 -7.33 -25.86
N GLN A 84 -1.62 -7.40 -26.41
CA GLN A 84 -2.69 -8.23 -25.88
C GLN A 84 -2.56 -9.69 -26.38
N ASP A 85 -3.05 -10.65 -25.58
CA ASP A 85 -3.21 -12.05 -25.99
C ASP A 85 -1.89 -12.78 -26.31
N VAL A 86 -0.80 -12.39 -25.66
CA VAL A 86 0.49 -13.05 -25.82
C VAL A 86 0.46 -14.45 -25.19
N ALA A 87 0.62 -15.47 -26.02
CA ALA A 87 0.60 -16.86 -25.60
C ALA A 87 1.77 -17.19 -24.66
N PRO A 88 1.56 -18.01 -23.61
CA PRO A 88 2.66 -18.47 -22.76
C PRO A 88 3.66 -19.30 -23.57
N GLY A 89 4.93 -19.28 -23.18
CA GLY A 89 6.01 -19.99 -23.88
C GLY A 89 7.40 -19.52 -23.48
N THR A 90 8.42 -20.27 -23.88
CA THR A 90 9.83 -19.91 -23.69
C THR A 90 10.37 -19.21 -24.92
N ASN A 91 11.44 -18.40 -24.72
CA ASN A 91 12.12 -17.64 -25.77
C ASN A 91 11.18 -16.77 -26.61
N ARG A 92 10.17 -16.17 -25.96
CA ARG A 92 9.36 -15.11 -26.55
C ARG A 92 10.25 -13.91 -26.87
N ARG A 93 9.97 -13.26 -27.99
CA ARG A 93 10.87 -12.24 -28.55
C ARG A 93 10.12 -10.94 -28.81
N ILE A 94 10.66 -9.85 -28.29
CA ILE A 94 10.27 -8.49 -28.68
C ILE A 94 11.47 -7.85 -29.36
N LEU A 95 11.25 -7.32 -30.56
CA LEU A 95 12.24 -6.55 -31.29
C LEU A 95 11.82 -5.09 -31.29
N TRP A 96 12.67 -4.24 -30.72
CA TRP A 96 12.50 -2.80 -30.70
C TRP A 96 13.52 -2.13 -31.61
N LYS A 97 13.05 -1.40 -32.62
CA LYS A 97 13.91 -0.61 -33.51
C LYS A 97 14.21 0.75 -32.89
N ALA A 98 15.22 0.80 -32.02
CA ALA A 98 15.55 1.99 -31.24
C ALA A 98 15.94 3.19 -32.12
N LEU A 99 16.79 2.96 -33.13
CA LEU A 99 17.30 4.04 -33.98
C LEU A 99 16.21 4.64 -34.88
N GLU A 100 15.34 3.80 -35.47
CA GLU A 100 14.18 4.27 -36.23
C GLU A 100 13.20 5.08 -35.37
N ASN A 101 13.19 4.81 -34.06
CA ASN A 101 12.41 5.53 -33.05
C ASN A 101 13.14 6.77 -32.48
N GLY A 102 14.30 7.13 -33.04
CA GLY A 102 15.08 8.32 -32.64
C GLY A 102 15.90 8.15 -31.36
N TYR A 103 16.18 6.92 -30.94
CA TYR A 103 17.04 6.63 -29.79
C TYR A 103 18.37 6.04 -30.24
N GLU A 104 19.46 6.69 -29.85
CA GLU A 104 20.83 6.17 -29.97
C GLU A 104 21.12 5.26 -28.76
N LEU A 105 21.77 4.11 -29.00
CA LEU A 105 22.06 3.09 -27.99
C LEU A 105 23.53 3.12 -27.57
N ASP A 106 24.04 4.28 -27.18
CA ASP A 106 25.42 4.47 -26.73
C ASP A 106 25.63 4.10 -25.24
N GLU A 107 24.55 3.74 -24.54
CA GLU A 107 24.54 3.50 -23.11
C GLU A 107 23.85 2.21 -22.68
N PRO A 108 24.19 1.65 -21.51
CA PRO A 108 23.50 0.49 -20.97
C PRO A 108 22.03 0.79 -20.66
N ILE A 109 21.14 -0.05 -21.19
CA ILE A 109 19.69 0.03 -20.97
C ILE A 109 19.18 -1.10 -20.08
N ARG A 110 18.04 -0.86 -19.42
CA ARG A 110 17.30 -1.86 -18.64
C ARG A 110 15.88 -1.99 -19.17
N ALA A 111 15.52 -3.19 -19.64
CA ALA A 111 14.15 -3.53 -19.99
C ALA A 111 13.40 -4.13 -18.79
N THR A 112 12.14 -3.77 -18.62
CA THR A 112 11.21 -4.33 -17.63
C THR A 112 9.91 -4.66 -18.34
N LEU A 113 9.49 -5.92 -18.25
CA LEU A 113 8.23 -6.38 -18.80
C LEU A 113 7.16 -6.33 -17.70
N LEU A 114 6.01 -5.75 -18.02
CA LEU A 114 4.88 -5.56 -17.12
C LEU A 114 3.66 -6.26 -17.71
N ILE A 115 2.91 -6.99 -16.88
CA ILE A 115 1.68 -7.64 -17.32
C ILE A 115 0.49 -6.98 -16.65
N LYS A 116 -0.49 -6.63 -17.46
CA LYS A 116 -1.81 -6.21 -17.02
C LYS A 116 -2.75 -7.39 -17.23
N THR A 117 -3.20 -7.98 -16.12
CA THR A 117 -4.16 -9.07 -16.16
C THR A 117 -5.54 -8.53 -16.53
N ALA A 118 -6.20 -9.14 -17.51
CA ALA A 118 -7.59 -8.80 -17.79
C ALA A 118 -8.48 -9.21 -16.61
N PRO A 119 -9.56 -8.44 -16.34
CA PRO A 119 -10.58 -8.91 -15.43
C PRO A 119 -11.16 -10.21 -16.00
N LYS A 120 -11.02 -11.31 -15.24
CA LYS A 120 -11.53 -12.63 -15.62
C LYS A 120 -13.00 -12.50 -15.99
N ALA A 121 -13.35 -12.76 -17.25
CA ALA A 121 -14.69 -12.55 -17.84
C ALA A 121 -15.81 -13.43 -17.26
N GLY A 122 -15.64 -14.02 -16.07
CA GLY A 122 -16.55 -14.98 -15.44
C GLY A 122 -17.16 -14.51 -14.12
N THR A 123 -17.05 -13.24 -13.76
CA THR A 123 -17.85 -12.67 -12.66
C THR A 123 -18.21 -11.24 -13.03
N GLN A 124 -19.06 -11.08 -14.04
CA GLN A 124 -19.90 -9.89 -14.13
C GLN A 124 -20.88 -9.96 -12.96
N PRO A 125 -20.85 -9.04 -11.99
CA PRO A 125 -22.08 -8.68 -11.30
C PRO A 125 -23.09 -8.24 -12.38
N PRO A 126 -24.36 -8.61 -12.29
CA PRO A 126 -25.37 -8.27 -13.29
C PRO A 126 -25.31 -6.75 -13.57
N ALA A 127 -25.16 -6.41 -14.84
CA ALA A 127 -25.04 -5.04 -15.30
C ALA A 127 -26.23 -4.23 -14.76
N THR A 128 -25.95 -3.27 -13.88
CA THR A 128 -26.90 -2.23 -13.52
C THR A 128 -26.95 -1.27 -14.71
N THR A 129 -27.93 -1.50 -15.59
CA THR A 129 -28.37 -0.49 -16.55
C THR A 129 -28.75 0.74 -15.75
N ASN A 130 -27.98 1.82 -15.90
CA ASN A 130 -28.31 3.14 -15.35
C ASN A 130 -29.53 3.69 -16.11
N THR A 131 -30.71 3.18 -15.79
CA THR A 131 -31.96 3.87 -16.06
C THR A 131 -32.23 4.72 -14.83
N VAL A 132 -32.11 6.04 -15.00
CA VAL A 132 -32.54 7.03 -14.02
C VAL A 132 -34.04 6.84 -13.81
N SER A 133 -34.41 6.13 -12.76
CA SER A 133 -35.75 6.14 -12.20
C SER A 133 -35.63 6.03 -10.68
N GLU A 134 -35.76 7.21 -10.11
CA GLU A 134 -36.08 7.53 -8.73
C GLU A 134 -37.21 6.63 -8.22
N THR A 135 -36.88 5.54 -7.51
CA THR A 135 -37.80 4.87 -6.59
C THR A 135 -37.02 4.34 -5.40
N ALA A 136 -37.47 4.76 -4.21
CA ALA A 136 -36.97 4.37 -2.92
C ALA A 136 -37.15 2.87 -2.62
N ALA A 137 -36.34 2.39 -1.66
CA ALA A 137 -36.40 1.12 -0.91
C ALA A 137 -35.57 -0.06 -1.45
N GLY A 138 -34.61 -0.49 -0.62
CA GLY A 138 -33.90 -1.78 -0.77
C GLY A 138 -32.43 -1.75 -0.37
N ILE A 139 -32.09 -1.26 0.83
CA ILE A 139 -30.73 -1.33 1.38
C ILE A 139 -30.47 -2.78 1.82
N ASP A 140 -29.68 -3.54 1.05
CA ASP A 140 -29.09 -4.78 1.53
C ASP A 140 -27.82 -4.43 2.36
N PRO A 141 -27.81 -4.63 3.70
CA PRO A 141 -26.85 -3.99 4.59
C PRO A 141 -25.51 -4.71 4.76
N THR A 142 -25.16 -5.72 3.94
CA THR A 142 -24.12 -6.68 4.36
C THR A 142 -22.77 -6.61 3.64
N GLU A 143 -22.62 -5.92 2.50
CA GLU A 143 -21.32 -5.85 1.84
C GLU A 143 -20.46 -4.68 2.36
N LYS A 144 -19.78 -4.92 3.49
CA LYS A 144 -18.82 -3.97 4.06
C LYS A 144 -17.58 -3.87 3.17
N LYS A 145 -17.62 -2.96 2.19
CA LYS A 145 -16.48 -2.60 1.33
C LYS A 145 -15.30 -2.16 2.21
N TYR A 146 -14.32 -3.04 2.38
CA TYR A 146 -13.12 -2.78 3.18
C TYR A 146 -12.26 -1.72 2.49
N ARG A 147 -12.04 -0.59 3.16
CA ARG A 147 -11.11 0.44 2.65
C ARG A 147 -9.65 0.03 2.93
N PRO A 148 -8.72 0.25 2.00
CA PRO A 148 -7.30 0.03 2.24
C PRO A 148 -6.83 0.94 3.38
N GLY A 149 -6.35 0.33 4.46
CA GLY A 149 -5.91 1.00 5.68
C GLY A 149 -4.72 0.27 6.26
N GLY A 150 -3.59 0.34 5.56
CA GLY A 150 -2.32 -0.25 5.99
C GLY A 150 -1.49 0.71 6.84
N PRO A 151 -0.38 0.24 7.45
CA PRO A 151 0.51 1.09 8.25
C PRO A 151 1.14 2.23 7.44
N GLY A 152 1.18 2.14 6.10
CA GLY A 152 1.62 3.25 5.23
C GLY A 152 0.81 4.54 5.41
N PHE A 153 -0.44 4.47 5.88
CA PHE A 153 -1.24 5.67 6.20
C PHE A 153 -0.77 6.37 7.48
N ALA A 154 0.04 5.72 8.34
CA ALA A 154 0.69 6.38 9.47
C ALA A 154 1.71 7.43 9.01
N LEU A 155 2.27 7.31 7.80
CA LEU A 155 3.14 8.33 7.22
C LEU A 155 2.40 9.65 6.97
N LEU A 156 1.08 9.62 6.78
CA LEU A 156 0.29 10.85 6.65
C LEU A 156 0.15 11.59 7.99
N SER A 157 0.22 10.90 9.13
CA SER A 157 0.26 11.55 10.46
C SER A 157 1.59 12.28 10.72
N VAL A 158 2.66 11.96 9.99
CA VAL A 158 3.92 12.71 10.05
C VAL A 158 3.76 14.09 9.42
N VAL A 159 2.92 14.23 8.39
CA VAL A 159 2.70 15.54 7.75
C VAL A 159 1.74 16.40 8.57
N ALA A 160 0.68 15.78 9.11
CA ALA A 160 -0.30 16.48 9.92
C ALA A 160 -0.83 15.60 11.06
N PRO A 161 -0.65 16.01 12.34
CA PRO A 161 -1.23 15.29 13.47
C PRO A 161 -2.74 15.15 13.30
N GLY A 162 -3.27 13.95 13.51
CA GLY A 162 -4.69 13.60 13.41
C GLY A 162 -5.16 13.10 12.05
N VAL A 163 -4.42 13.34 10.95
CA VAL A 163 -4.87 12.96 9.59
C VAL A 163 -4.77 11.45 9.35
N GLY A 164 -3.67 10.80 9.73
CA GLY A 164 -3.49 9.35 9.51
C GLY A 164 -4.54 8.50 10.23
N ASN A 165 -5.03 8.94 11.41
CA ASN A 165 -6.05 8.22 12.18
C ASN A 165 -7.41 8.14 11.46
N ILE A 166 -7.71 9.09 10.56
CA ILE A 166 -8.97 9.10 9.79
C ILE A 166 -9.02 7.89 8.85
N PHE A 167 -7.89 7.54 8.26
CA PHE A 167 -7.79 6.44 7.29
C PHE A 167 -7.73 5.05 7.94
N VAL A 168 -7.37 4.97 9.21
CA VAL A 168 -7.26 3.72 9.96
C VAL A 168 -8.62 3.27 10.53
N GLN A 169 -9.66 4.11 10.48
CA GLN A 169 -10.96 3.80 11.09
C GLN A 169 -12.03 3.39 10.08
N SER A 170 -12.03 2.11 9.76
CA SER A 170 -13.17 1.42 9.14
C SER A 170 -14.10 0.86 10.23
N PRO A 171 -15.45 0.90 10.08
CA PRO A 171 -16.22 1.24 8.88
C PRO A 171 -16.82 2.66 8.84
N ARG A 172 -16.89 3.39 9.97
CA ARG A 172 -17.39 4.77 10.02
C ARG A 172 -16.36 5.70 10.65
N PRO A 173 -15.76 6.63 9.88
CA PRO A 173 -14.85 7.61 10.45
C PRO A 173 -15.66 8.58 11.32
N VAL A 174 -15.50 8.49 12.63
CA VAL A 174 -16.06 9.50 13.54
C VAL A 174 -15.14 10.71 13.48
N ILE A 175 -15.60 11.77 12.81
CA ILE A 175 -14.83 13.00 12.57
C ILE A 175 -14.62 13.82 13.86
N GLY A 176 -15.45 13.61 14.90
CA GLY A 176 -15.60 14.40 16.13
C GLY A 176 -14.37 15.10 16.73
N HIS A 177 -13.92 14.68 17.92
CA HIS A 177 -12.94 15.43 18.72
C HIS A 177 -11.53 15.56 18.11
N ARG A 178 -11.28 14.96 16.95
CA ARG A 178 -9.93 14.87 16.37
C ARG A 178 -9.47 16.16 15.73
N LEU A 179 -10.38 16.86 15.07
CA LEU A 179 -10.11 18.21 14.57
C LEU A 179 -9.71 19.14 15.73
N GLY A 180 -10.30 18.94 16.92
CA GLY A 180 -9.91 19.66 18.13
C GLY A 180 -8.46 19.40 18.55
N ILE A 181 -7.99 18.16 18.51
CA ILE A 181 -6.59 17.81 18.86
C ILE A 181 -5.62 18.43 17.85
N THR A 182 -5.91 18.33 16.56
CA THR A 182 -5.09 18.94 15.51
C THR A 182 -5.03 20.46 15.67
N ALA A 183 -6.18 21.10 15.85
CA ALA A 183 -6.26 22.55 16.08
C ALA A 183 -5.50 22.96 17.35
N ALA A 184 -5.61 22.19 18.45
CA ALA A 184 -4.87 22.46 19.68
C ALA A 184 -3.36 22.32 19.48
N CYS A 185 -2.90 21.29 18.76
CA CYS A 185 -1.48 21.07 18.46
C CYS A 185 -0.89 22.23 17.63
N TYR A 186 -1.54 22.59 16.52
CA TYR A 186 -1.09 23.72 15.70
C TYR A 186 -1.22 25.06 16.43
N GLY A 187 -2.28 25.23 17.24
CA GLY A 187 -2.48 26.41 18.07
C GLY A 187 -1.35 26.60 19.08
N LEU A 188 -0.92 25.53 19.77
CA LEU A 188 0.22 25.56 20.70
C LEU A 188 1.54 25.88 20.00
N MET A 189 1.77 25.29 18.82
CA MET A 189 2.98 25.56 18.03
C MET A 189 3.03 27.01 17.57
N ALA A 190 1.92 27.53 17.03
CA ALA A 190 1.80 28.92 16.60
C ALA A 190 1.96 29.89 17.79
N TYR A 191 1.28 29.62 18.91
CA TYR A 191 1.40 30.40 20.14
C TYR A 191 2.85 30.43 20.63
N GLY A 192 3.54 29.28 20.63
CA GLY A 192 4.95 29.21 20.99
C GLY A 192 5.82 30.10 20.11
N LEU A 193 5.63 30.07 18.78
CA LEU A 193 6.39 30.92 17.86
C LEU A 193 6.15 32.42 18.09
N ILE A 194 4.92 32.82 18.42
CA ILE A 194 4.57 34.20 18.78
C ILE A 194 5.29 34.61 20.07
N GLU A 195 5.24 33.79 21.12
CA GLU A 195 5.93 34.09 22.39
C GLU A 195 7.45 34.12 22.22
N LYS A 196 8.01 33.29 21.34
CA LYS A 196 9.44 33.34 20.97
C LYS A 196 9.82 34.69 20.35
N LYS A 197 8.97 35.24 19.49
CA LYS A 197 9.19 36.55 18.90
C LYS A 197 9.18 37.64 19.98
N LYS A 198 8.13 37.68 20.82
CA LYS A 198 8.05 38.64 21.95
C LYS A 198 9.24 38.56 22.89
N SER A 199 9.70 37.35 23.22
CA SER A 199 10.89 37.13 24.04
C SER A 199 12.13 37.80 23.45
N ARG A 200 12.33 37.69 22.13
CA ARG A 200 13.45 38.34 21.42
C ARG A 200 13.31 39.86 21.39
N ASP A 201 12.09 40.36 21.13
CA ASP A 201 11.83 41.79 21.07
C ASP A 201 12.09 42.46 22.43
N GLU A 202 11.60 41.88 23.53
CA GLU A 202 11.86 42.36 24.90
C GLU A 202 13.34 42.24 25.29
N TYR A 203 14.03 41.18 24.84
CA TYR A 203 15.47 41.03 25.09
C TYR A 203 16.30 42.08 24.33
N ALA A 204 15.91 42.43 23.10
CA ALA A 204 16.56 43.50 22.35
C ALA A 204 16.40 44.86 23.05
N LEU A 205 15.25 45.11 23.68
CA LEU A 205 15.07 46.32 24.51
C LEU A 205 15.95 46.29 25.75
N TYR A 206 16.11 45.14 26.41
CA TYR A 206 17.05 44.95 27.51
C TYR A 206 18.49 45.32 27.10
N GLU A 207 18.95 44.87 25.93
CA GLU A 207 20.30 45.16 25.41
C GLU A 207 20.52 46.67 25.13
N GLN A 208 19.46 47.42 24.85
CA GLN A 208 19.54 48.87 24.61
C GLN A 208 19.63 49.69 25.90
N GLN A 209 19.22 49.14 27.05
CA GLN A 209 19.21 49.88 28.32
C GLN A 209 20.59 49.92 28.96
N ARG A 210 21.13 51.14 29.17
CA ARG A 210 22.41 51.34 29.88
C ARG A 210 22.30 51.17 31.39
N ASN A 211 21.11 51.40 31.97
CA ASN A 211 20.90 51.29 33.42
C ASN A 211 20.33 49.92 33.78
N ARG A 212 21.06 49.16 34.61
CA ARG A 212 20.67 47.83 35.07
C ARG A 212 19.30 47.79 35.75
N ILE A 213 18.95 48.78 36.56
CA ILE A 213 17.66 48.83 37.27
C ILE A 213 16.51 48.99 36.26
N ALA A 214 16.70 49.85 35.25
CA ALA A 214 15.72 50.04 34.18
C ALA A 214 15.65 48.85 33.21
N ALA A 215 16.75 48.11 33.05
CA ALA A 215 16.84 46.94 32.17
C ALA A 215 16.15 45.70 32.75
N GLN A 216 16.18 45.51 34.07
CA GLN A 216 15.66 44.34 34.77
C GLN A 216 14.23 43.91 34.35
N PRO A 217 13.21 44.79 34.28
CA PRO A 217 11.86 44.37 33.89
C PRO A 217 11.75 43.89 32.43
N PHE A 218 12.63 44.32 31.52
CA PHE A 218 12.67 43.79 30.15
C PHE A 218 13.24 42.37 30.13
N TYR A 219 14.30 42.13 30.92
CA TYR A 219 14.87 40.80 31.07
C TYR A 219 13.88 39.80 31.67
N ASP A 220 13.18 40.19 32.75
CA ASP A 220 12.21 39.33 33.41
C ASP A 220 11.02 38.98 32.48
N ARG A 221 10.53 39.95 31.69
CA ARG A 221 9.51 39.71 30.66
C ARG A 221 10.01 38.82 29.53
N ALA A 222 11.23 39.06 29.03
CA ALA A 222 11.84 38.25 27.97
C ALA A 222 11.96 36.79 28.41
N ASN A 223 12.38 36.53 29.64
CA ASN A 223 12.44 35.19 30.23
C ASN A 223 11.04 34.57 30.42
N GLY A 224 10.06 35.35 30.86
CA GLY A 224 8.67 34.90 30.97
C GLY A 224 8.11 34.41 29.64
N HIS A 225 8.31 35.19 28.56
CA HIS A 225 7.93 34.79 27.20
C HIS A 225 8.71 33.56 26.70
N HIS A 226 10.01 33.48 27.00
CA HIS A 226 10.83 32.32 26.63
C HIS A 226 10.31 31.03 27.27
N HIS A 227 9.96 31.07 28.55
CA HIS A 227 9.43 29.93 29.28
C HIS A 227 8.09 29.45 28.69
N ARG A 228 7.19 30.39 28.34
CA ARG A 228 5.91 30.06 27.68
C ARG A 228 6.11 29.46 26.30
N TYR A 229 7.03 29.99 25.50
CA TYR A 229 7.44 29.40 24.22
C TYR A 229 7.88 27.94 24.39
N TYR A 230 8.77 27.70 25.35
CA TYR A 230 9.33 26.39 25.61
C TYR A 230 8.26 25.39 26.08
N LEU A 231 7.39 25.79 27.01
CA LEU A 231 6.26 24.97 27.45
C LEU A 231 5.30 24.66 26.30
N ALA A 232 4.88 25.67 25.55
CA ALA A 232 3.91 25.51 24.47
C ALA A 232 4.43 24.59 23.34
N THR A 233 5.66 24.79 22.90
CA THR A 233 6.26 23.96 21.84
C THR A 233 6.54 22.54 22.27
N ARG A 234 6.96 22.31 23.52
CA ARG A 234 7.13 20.94 24.06
C ARG A 234 5.81 20.22 24.22
N LEU A 235 4.78 20.88 24.73
CA LEU A 235 3.44 20.30 24.84
C LEU A 235 2.87 19.98 23.45
N GLY A 236 2.99 20.89 22.48
CA GLY A 236 2.62 20.64 21.09
C GLY A 236 3.36 19.44 20.49
N GLY A 237 4.69 19.38 20.66
CA GLY A 237 5.51 18.25 20.20
C GLY A 237 5.14 16.92 20.86
N ALA A 238 4.88 16.91 22.16
CA ALA A 238 4.46 15.70 22.88
C ALA A 238 3.11 15.17 22.39
N ILE A 239 2.13 16.05 22.16
CA ILE A 239 0.82 15.70 21.58
C ILE A 239 1.01 15.10 20.18
N TRP A 240 1.86 15.71 19.36
CA TRP A 240 2.13 15.24 18.00
C TRP A 240 2.77 13.85 17.97
N ILE A 241 3.82 13.62 18.77
CA ILE A 241 4.49 12.32 18.86
C ILE A 241 3.50 11.25 19.34
N THR A 242 2.67 11.57 20.34
CA THR A 242 1.67 10.64 20.88
C THR A 242 0.66 10.22 19.81
N ASP A 243 0.20 11.13 18.95
CA ASP A 243 -0.71 10.79 17.84
C ASP A 243 -0.05 9.88 16.80
N ILE A 244 1.22 10.13 16.44
CA ILE A 244 1.97 9.28 15.51
C ILE A 244 2.11 7.86 16.06
N VAL A 245 2.49 7.72 17.33
CA VAL A 245 2.65 6.39 17.98
C VAL A 245 1.30 5.66 18.05
N ALA A 246 0.23 6.36 18.45
CA ALA A 246 -1.10 5.77 18.53
C ALA A 246 -1.63 5.31 17.18
N THR A 247 -1.44 6.11 16.12
CA THR A 247 -1.84 5.74 14.75
C THR A 247 -1.04 4.56 14.21
N PHE A 248 0.27 4.50 14.50
CA PHE A 248 1.10 3.36 14.13
C PHE A 248 0.64 2.07 14.82
N ILE A 249 0.48 2.07 16.14
CA ILE A 249 0.03 0.90 16.92
C ILE A 249 -1.32 0.41 16.38
N LYS A 250 -2.25 1.32 16.14
CA LYS A 250 -3.57 0.99 15.59
C LYS A 250 -3.48 0.42 14.16
N GLY A 251 -2.61 0.98 13.32
CA GLY A 251 -2.35 0.47 11.98
C GLY A 251 -1.86 -0.99 12.00
N VAL A 252 -0.93 -1.31 12.90
CA VAL A 252 -0.42 -2.68 13.09
C VAL A 252 -1.52 -3.62 13.61
N GLN A 253 -2.33 -3.18 14.57
CA GLN A 253 -3.44 -3.98 15.10
C GLN A 253 -4.48 -4.29 14.01
N ASN A 254 -4.84 -3.30 13.19
CA ASN A 254 -5.75 -3.49 12.07
C ASN A 254 -5.20 -4.46 11.03
N GLN A 255 -3.90 -4.41 10.75
CA GLN A 255 -3.26 -5.37 9.85
C GLN A 255 -3.33 -6.80 10.40
N LYS A 256 -3.11 -6.99 11.71
CA LYS A 256 -3.26 -8.30 12.37
C LYS A 256 -4.71 -8.79 12.31
N GLN A 257 -5.69 -7.92 12.55
CA GLN A 257 -7.11 -8.28 12.44
C GLN A 257 -7.50 -8.65 11.01
N ARG A 258 -6.97 -7.95 10.01
CA ARG A 258 -7.16 -8.29 8.60
C ARG A 258 -6.53 -9.62 8.24
N ALA A 259 -5.31 -9.88 8.70
CA ALA A 259 -4.67 -11.17 8.49
C ALA A 259 -5.52 -12.31 9.10
N LYS A 260 -6.12 -12.10 10.28
CA LYS A 260 -7.06 -13.06 10.89
C LYS A 260 -8.40 -13.18 10.16
N ALA A 261 -8.92 -12.08 9.62
CA ALA A 261 -10.21 -12.07 8.90
C ALA A 261 -10.09 -12.61 7.47
N ALA A 262 -8.94 -12.41 6.84
CA ALA A 262 -8.59 -12.97 5.53
C ALA A 262 -8.16 -14.44 5.62
N GLN A 263 -7.98 -14.99 6.83
CA GLN A 263 -7.88 -16.43 6.96
C GLN A 263 -9.20 -17.05 6.51
N PRO A 264 -9.16 -17.98 5.54
CA PRO A 264 -10.36 -18.61 5.01
C PRO A 264 -11.13 -19.28 6.15
N LYS A 265 -12.38 -18.89 6.35
CA LYS A 265 -13.25 -19.53 7.34
C LYS A 265 -13.66 -20.90 6.81
N LEU A 266 -12.96 -21.94 7.25
CA LEU A 266 -13.36 -23.33 7.07
C LEU A 266 -14.53 -23.62 8.01
N ASN A 267 -15.75 -23.55 7.48
CA ASN A 267 -16.93 -24.08 8.17
C ASN A 267 -17.08 -25.55 7.80
N LEU A 268 -16.86 -26.43 8.77
CA LEU A 268 -17.10 -27.86 8.64
C LEU A 268 -18.51 -28.15 9.14
N LEU A 269 -19.42 -28.44 8.22
CA LEU A 269 -20.79 -28.79 8.54
C LEU A 269 -20.93 -30.31 8.40
N PRO A 270 -21.07 -31.06 9.50
CA PRO A 270 -21.42 -32.48 9.42
C PRO A 270 -22.86 -32.61 8.91
N GLY A 271 -23.07 -33.49 7.94
CA GLY A 271 -24.36 -33.79 7.33
C GLY A 271 -24.54 -35.29 7.09
N SER A 272 -25.72 -35.67 6.62
CA SER A 272 -26.04 -37.04 6.21
C SER A 272 -26.77 -36.98 4.88
N GLN A 273 -26.30 -37.74 3.89
CA GLN A 273 -26.94 -37.84 2.59
C GLN A 273 -27.10 -39.32 2.23
N ALA A 274 -28.33 -39.75 1.97
CA ALA A 274 -28.70 -41.14 1.68
C ALA A 274 -28.25 -42.17 2.75
N GLY A 275 -28.28 -41.79 4.03
CA GLY A 275 -27.94 -42.68 5.14
C GLY A 275 -26.44 -42.82 5.43
N TYR A 276 -25.58 -42.14 4.67
CA TYR A 276 -24.14 -42.09 4.92
C TYR A 276 -23.74 -40.75 5.56
N PRO A 277 -22.80 -40.72 6.51
CA PRO A 277 -22.26 -39.48 7.06
C PRO A 277 -21.40 -38.76 6.01
N VAL A 278 -21.69 -37.49 5.76
CA VAL A 278 -20.98 -36.65 4.79
C VAL A 278 -20.55 -35.36 5.48
N ALA A 279 -19.30 -34.93 5.31
CA ALA A 279 -18.85 -33.62 5.78
C ALA A 279 -18.79 -32.65 4.61
N VAL A 280 -19.53 -31.54 4.68
CA VAL A 280 -19.49 -30.49 3.67
C VAL A 280 -18.50 -29.42 4.12
N PHE A 281 -17.46 -29.21 3.31
CA PHE A 281 -16.52 -28.12 3.48
C PHE A 281 -17.01 -26.91 2.68
N GLN A 282 -17.54 -25.91 3.36
CA GLN A 282 -17.85 -24.64 2.70
C GLN A 282 -16.62 -23.73 2.79
N TYR A 283 -16.04 -23.45 1.62
CA TYR A 283 -14.93 -22.51 1.49
C TYR A 283 -15.49 -21.19 0.96
N LYS A 284 -15.38 -20.12 1.74
CA LYS A 284 -15.71 -18.77 1.31
C LYS A 284 -14.41 -17.95 1.25
N PHE A 285 -14.10 -17.44 0.06
CA PHE A 285 -13.04 -16.44 -0.17
C PHE A 285 -13.56 -15.04 0.13
#